data_AF-A0AAD7BGX3-F1
#
_entry.id   AF-A0AAD7BGX3-F1
#
_cell.length_a   1.000
_cell.length_b   1.000
_cell.length_c   1.000
_cell.angle_alpha   90.00
_cell.angle_beta   90.00
_cell.angle_gamma   90.00
#
_symmetry.space_group_name_H-M   'P 1'
#
loop_
_entity.id
_entity.type
_entity.pdbx_description
1 polymer ?
#
loop_
_entity_poly.entity_id
_entity_poly.type
_entity_poly.pdbx_seq_one_letter_code
_entity_poly.pdbx_strand_id
1 'polypeptide(L)'
;SKDEKYYRADGDCIVQVEDTLFKIHRYHLADESSETSVFRGMFDLPPGDGITPEGQTDSNPIILYGDTAAQFRAFLSFSYSNPLQLQINRMTVDDLERLSKIVSFAHKYLLQDCLMWALESIEHVLLSAAAMVPSAEYPVVLEATALCTPLHRTICENICGLLQRQWLSDIESYSLPIAPALDIAERLNLRGFLVELYCLVLDTLASTPAARRTADDGPLAQISPTHRLRIFSGHWFLARSCSDFMDRKPPTISHSSTCATHLCGAFWYSGW
;
A
#
# COMPACT_ATOMS: atom_id res chain seq x y z
N SER A 1 -1.33 1.78 -31.42
CA SER A 1 -2.80 1.80 -31.59
C SER A 1 -3.36 3.13 -31.08
N LYS A 2 -4.56 3.56 -31.50
CA LYS A 2 -5.24 4.75 -30.93
C LYS A 2 -6.27 4.31 -29.90
N ASP A 3 -6.37 5.01 -28.78
CA ASP A 3 -7.36 4.71 -27.77
C ASP A 3 -8.79 5.01 -28.24
N GLU A 4 -9.72 4.08 -28.05
CA GLU A 4 -11.09 4.20 -28.55
C GLU A 4 -11.88 5.33 -27.89
N LYS A 5 -11.61 5.62 -26.61
CA LYS A 5 -12.38 6.57 -25.81
C LYS A 5 -11.70 7.92 -25.71
N TYR A 6 -10.36 7.92 -25.60
CA TYR A 6 -9.57 9.10 -25.27
C TYR A 6 -8.65 9.54 -26.43
N TYR A 7 -8.89 9.08 -27.66
CA TYR A 7 -8.35 9.71 -28.86
C TYR A 7 -9.39 10.67 -29.45
N ARG A 8 -9.45 11.89 -28.90
CA ARG A 8 -10.47 12.87 -29.24
C ARG A 8 -10.08 13.74 -30.44
N ALA A 9 -11.04 14.01 -31.32
CA ALA A 9 -10.81 14.84 -32.50
C ALA A 9 -10.42 16.29 -32.12
N ASP A 10 -11.04 16.82 -31.06
CA ASP A 10 -10.87 18.18 -30.52
C ASP A 10 -9.67 18.35 -29.58
N GLY A 11 -8.94 17.27 -29.26
CA GLY A 11 -7.74 17.36 -28.41
C GLY A 11 -6.60 18.16 -29.04
N ASP A 12 -5.81 18.81 -28.20
CA ASP A 12 -4.63 19.63 -28.56
C ASP A 12 -3.32 19.04 -28.01
N CYS A 13 -3.37 17.85 -27.42
CA CYS A 13 -2.23 17.12 -26.87
C CYS A 13 -2.28 15.64 -27.25
N ILE A 14 -1.21 15.12 -27.83
CA ILE A 14 -1.06 13.70 -28.13
C ILE A 14 -0.04 13.08 -27.19
N VAL A 15 -0.49 12.10 -26.42
CA VAL A 15 0.32 11.37 -25.44
C VAL A 15 0.40 9.91 -25.84
N GLN A 16 1.59 9.34 -25.81
CA GLN A 16 1.81 7.92 -25.99
C GLN A 16 2.10 7.27 -24.64
N VAL A 17 1.34 6.22 -24.32
CA VAL A 17 1.57 5.36 -23.15
C VAL A 17 1.60 3.93 -23.67
N GLU A 18 2.71 3.21 -23.38
CA GLU A 18 3.00 1.92 -24.00
C GLU A 18 2.93 2.01 -25.55
N ASP A 19 2.09 1.20 -26.18
CA ASP A 19 1.81 1.15 -27.61
C ASP A 19 0.54 1.93 -27.99
N THR A 20 -0.06 2.66 -27.06
CA THR A 20 -1.35 3.35 -27.24
C THR A 20 -1.19 4.88 -27.29
N LEU A 21 -1.77 5.49 -28.31
CA LEU A 21 -1.88 6.94 -28.48
C LEU A 21 -3.21 7.45 -27.91
N PHE A 22 -3.11 8.52 -27.14
CA PHE A 22 -4.20 9.29 -26.55
C PHE A 22 -4.15 10.69 -27.13
N LYS A 23 -5.31 11.24 -27.48
CA LYS A 23 -5.44 12.63 -27.94
C LYS A 23 -6.44 13.35 -27.04
N ILE A 24 -5.92 14.21 -26.18
CA ILE A 24 -6.64 14.85 -25.06
C ILE A 24 -6.43 16.36 -25.06
N HIS A 25 -7.09 17.07 -24.14
CA HIS A 25 -6.85 18.50 -23.95
C HIS A 25 -5.73 18.74 -22.93
N ARG A 26 -4.78 19.63 -23.23
CA ARG A 26 -3.59 19.92 -22.40
C ARG A 26 -3.94 20.32 -20.97
N TYR A 27 -5.03 21.07 -20.80
CA TYR A 27 -5.47 21.53 -19.47
C TYR A 27 -5.79 20.38 -18.51
N HIS A 28 -6.14 19.19 -19.00
CA HIS A 28 -6.38 18.02 -18.16
C HIS A 28 -5.11 17.47 -17.51
N LEU A 29 -3.94 17.70 -18.12
CA LEU A 29 -2.62 17.31 -17.59
C LEU A 29 -1.98 18.44 -16.77
N ALA A 30 -2.19 19.67 -17.22
CA ALA A 30 -1.63 20.88 -16.66
C ALA A 30 -2.58 21.51 -15.62
N ASP A 31 -3.13 20.68 -14.73
CA ASP A 31 -4.07 21.08 -13.69
C ASP A 31 -3.72 22.47 -13.15
N GLU A 32 -4.53 23.48 -13.48
CA GLU A 32 -4.13 24.88 -13.31
C GLU A 32 -3.94 25.24 -11.83
N SER A 33 -4.58 24.47 -10.93
CA SER A 33 -4.45 24.59 -9.47
C SER A 33 -3.10 24.09 -8.94
N SER A 34 -2.37 23.27 -9.69
CA SER A 34 -1.09 22.69 -9.27
C SER A 34 0.08 23.37 -9.96
N GLU A 35 0.74 24.29 -9.25
CA GLU A 35 1.98 24.93 -9.71
C GLU A 35 3.16 23.95 -9.82
N THR A 36 3.04 22.74 -9.26
CA THR A 36 4.13 21.74 -9.15
C THR A 36 3.97 20.54 -10.07
N SER A 37 2.94 20.51 -10.93
CA SER A 37 2.74 19.45 -11.92
C SER A 37 3.92 19.35 -12.90
N VAL A 38 4.38 18.11 -13.15
CA VAL A 38 5.44 17.83 -14.14
C VAL A 38 5.04 18.32 -15.53
N PHE A 39 3.76 18.18 -15.89
CA PHE A 39 3.24 18.57 -17.20
C PHE A 39 3.24 20.09 -17.40
N ARG A 40 2.98 20.86 -16.33
CA ARG A 40 3.01 22.31 -16.39
C ARG A 40 4.42 22.80 -16.73
N GLY A 41 5.42 22.32 -16.00
CA GLY A 41 6.83 22.63 -16.30
C GLY A 41 7.24 22.24 -17.73
N MET A 42 6.74 21.11 -18.24
CA MET A 42 6.98 20.68 -19.62
C MET A 42 6.32 21.61 -20.67
N PHE A 43 5.12 22.13 -20.39
CA PHE A 43 4.39 22.99 -21.32
C PHE A 43 4.82 24.45 -21.29
N ASP A 44 5.33 24.94 -20.16
CA ASP A 44 5.81 26.31 -19.99
C ASP A 44 7.19 26.55 -20.61
N LEU A 45 7.92 25.47 -20.95
CA LEU A 45 9.21 25.56 -21.63
C LEU A 45 9.01 25.94 -23.11
N PRO A 46 9.65 27.03 -23.59
CA PRO A 46 9.57 27.38 -25.01
C PRO A 46 10.25 26.29 -25.85
N PRO A 47 9.66 25.89 -26.98
CA PRO A 47 10.33 24.98 -27.90
C PRO A 47 11.61 25.65 -28.42
N GLY A 48 12.71 24.89 -28.48
CA GLY A 48 13.95 25.36 -29.08
C GLY A 48 13.75 25.71 -30.56
N ASP A 49 14.53 26.66 -31.07
CA ASP A 49 14.41 27.16 -32.44
C ASP A 49 14.41 26.02 -33.48
N GLY A 50 13.37 25.96 -34.31
CA GLY A 50 13.24 24.99 -35.39
C GLY A 50 12.78 23.58 -34.98
N ILE A 51 12.46 23.35 -33.70
CA ILE A 51 11.97 22.05 -33.21
C ILE A 51 10.44 22.10 -33.09
N THR A 52 9.75 21.15 -33.72
CA THR A 52 8.32 20.94 -33.48
C THR A 52 8.10 20.43 -32.06
N PRO A 53 7.28 21.10 -31.22
CA PRO A 53 7.00 20.65 -29.87
C PRO A 53 6.44 19.21 -29.87
N GLU A 54 6.83 18.43 -28.86
CA GLU A 54 6.23 17.12 -28.61
C GLU A 54 4.73 17.26 -28.32
N GLY A 55 3.97 16.23 -28.67
CA GLY A 55 2.53 16.14 -28.43
C GLY A 55 1.65 16.83 -29.47
N GLN A 56 2.20 17.37 -30.56
CA GLN A 56 1.43 18.02 -31.63
C GLN A 56 0.98 17.06 -32.75
N THR A 57 1.67 15.94 -32.93
CA THR A 57 1.39 14.98 -34.01
C THR A 57 1.50 13.53 -33.54
N ASP A 58 0.83 12.60 -34.23
CA ASP A 58 0.92 11.16 -33.96
C ASP A 58 2.35 10.62 -34.10
N SER A 59 3.17 11.24 -34.95
CA SER A 59 4.57 10.88 -35.19
C SER A 59 5.55 11.49 -34.16
N ASN A 60 5.10 12.45 -33.36
CA ASN A 60 5.89 13.09 -32.31
C ASN A 60 5.04 13.32 -31.04
N PRO A 61 4.54 12.25 -30.39
CA PRO A 61 3.72 12.36 -29.19
C PRO A 61 4.60 12.63 -27.94
N ILE A 62 3.99 13.05 -26.84
CA ILE A 62 4.63 13.04 -25.52
C ILE A 62 4.65 11.61 -25.02
N ILE A 63 5.82 11.02 -24.77
CA ILE A 63 5.94 9.62 -24.37
C ILE A 63 6.05 9.50 -22.84
N LEU A 64 5.10 8.79 -22.22
CA LEU A 64 5.11 8.50 -20.78
C LEU A 64 5.77 7.16 -20.50
N TYR A 65 7.07 7.18 -20.22
CA TYR A 65 7.84 5.96 -19.96
C TYR A 65 7.50 5.34 -18.60
N GLY A 66 7.27 4.03 -18.60
CA GLY A 66 7.02 3.23 -17.40
C GLY A 66 5.60 3.32 -16.83
N ASP A 67 4.68 4.02 -17.49
CA ASP A 67 3.24 3.97 -17.17
C ASP A 67 2.53 2.99 -18.06
N THR A 68 1.43 2.43 -17.56
CA THR A 68 0.54 1.58 -18.34
C THR A 68 -0.60 2.40 -18.94
N ALA A 69 -1.10 1.97 -20.10
CA ALA A 69 -2.29 2.57 -20.70
C ALA A 69 -3.51 2.49 -19.75
N ALA A 70 -3.58 1.46 -18.90
CA ALA A 70 -4.62 1.33 -17.88
C ALA A 70 -4.55 2.41 -16.79
N GLN A 71 -3.35 2.73 -16.29
CA GLN A 71 -3.17 3.83 -15.32
C GLN A 71 -3.56 5.17 -15.94
N PHE A 72 -3.13 5.42 -17.18
CA PHE A 72 -3.47 6.67 -17.86
C PHE A 72 -4.98 6.80 -18.13
N ARG A 73 -5.65 5.72 -18.55
CA ARG A 73 -7.13 5.71 -18.67
C ARG A 73 -7.83 5.97 -17.35
N ALA A 74 -7.33 5.41 -16.24
CA ALA A 74 -7.91 5.65 -14.92
C ALA A 74 -7.80 7.14 -14.55
N PHE A 75 -6.64 7.76 -14.77
CA PHE A 75 -6.47 9.20 -14.61
C PHE A 75 -7.40 10.02 -15.52
N LEU A 76 -7.47 9.71 -16.81
CA LEU A 76 -8.37 10.42 -17.74
C LEU A 76 -9.85 10.22 -17.39
N SER A 77 -10.22 9.09 -16.78
CA SER A 77 -11.57 8.89 -16.26
C SER A 77 -11.91 9.90 -15.17
N PHE A 78 -10.97 10.19 -14.27
CA PHE A 78 -11.13 11.24 -13.25
C PHE A 78 -11.17 12.63 -13.89
N SER A 79 -10.19 12.95 -14.73
CA SER A 79 -10.00 14.31 -15.26
C SER A 79 -11.13 14.75 -16.20
N TYR A 80 -11.75 13.82 -16.93
CA TYR A 80 -12.91 14.11 -17.79
C TYR A 80 -14.27 13.90 -17.09
N SER A 81 -14.30 13.46 -15.83
CA SER A 81 -15.55 13.23 -15.12
C SER A 81 -16.18 14.52 -14.61
N ASN A 82 -17.51 14.52 -14.53
CA ASN A 82 -18.26 15.62 -13.92
C ASN A 82 -18.13 15.55 -12.38
N PRO A 83 -18.08 16.70 -11.66
CA PRO A 83 -18.09 16.74 -10.19
C PRO A 83 -19.13 15.83 -9.49
N LEU A 84 -20.32 15.63 -10.06
CA LEU A 84 -21.34 14.73 -9.52
C LEU A 84 -20.95 13.25 -9.57
N GLN A 85 -20.09 12.85 -10.51
CA GLN A 85 -19.54 11.50 -10.61
C GLN A 85 -18.34 11.31 -9.67
N LEU A 86 -17.66 12.40 -9.33
CA LEU A 86 -16.49 12.42 -8.44
C LEU A 86 -16.87 12.55 -6.96
N GLN A 87 -18.16 12.48 -6.62
CA GLN A 87 -18.58 12.53 -5.23
C GLN A 87 -18.07 11.29 -4.48
N ILE A 88 -17.28 11.51 -3.44
CA ILE A 88 -16.64 10.46 -2.63
C ILE A 88 -17.66 9.46 -2.09
N ASN A 89 -18.84 9.93 -1.70
CA ASN A 89 -19.93 9.09 -1.18
C ASN A 89 -20.52 8.11 -2.20
N ARG A 90 -20.17 8.22 -3.49
CA ARG A 90 -20.59 7.30 -4.55
C ARG A 90 -19.55 6.23 -4.84
N MET A 91 -18.34 6.36 -4.29
CA MET A 91 -17.26 5.41 -4.49
C MET A 91 -17.57 4.11 -3.75
N THR A 92 -17.25 3.00 -4.40
CA THR A 92 -17.50 1.66 -3.89
C THR A 92 -16.22 0.84 -3.87
N VAL A 93 -16.31 -0.38 -3.34
CA VAL A 93 -15.18 -1.31 -3.31
C VAL A 93 -14.69 -1.67 -4.72
N ASP A 94 -15.60 -1.70 -5.70
CA ASP A 94 -15.28 -1.94 -7.11
C ASP A 94 -14.41 -0.84 -7.74
N ASP A 95 -14.31 0.33 -7.09
CA ASP A 95 -13.49 1.44 -7.54
C ASP A 95 -12.04 1.39 -7.02
N LEU A 96 -11.70 0.52 -6.06
CA LEU A 96 -10.39 0.51 -5.39
C LEU A 96 -9.22 0.32 -6.36
N GLU A 97 -9.34 -0.60 -7.32
CA GLU A 97 -8.31 -0.84 -8.33
C GLU A 97 -8.09 0.42 -9.18
N ARG A 98 -9.19 1.06 -9.60
CA ARG A 98 -9.17 2.29 -10.40
C ARG A 98 -8.56 3.45 -9.60
N LEU A 99 -8.96 3.61 -8.33
CA LEU A 99 -8.44 4.65 -7.44
C LEU A 99 -6.94 4.46 -7.16
N SER A 100 -6.48 3.23 -6.96
CA SER A 100 -5.06 2.92 -6.73
C SER A 100 -4.19 3.23 -7.96
N LYS A 101 -4.71 2.98 -9.16
CA LYS A 101 -4.09 3.42 -10.43
C LYS A 101 -4.00 4.94 -10.52
N ILE A 102 -5.05 5.66 -10.10
CA ILE A 102 -5.05 7.12 -10.05
C ILE A 102 -4.02 7.63 -9.04
N VAL A 103 -3.95 7.07 -7.83
CA VAL A 103 -2.95 7.42 -6.81
C VAL A 103 -1.53 7.28 -7.35
N SER A 104 -1.22 6.13 -7.98
CA SER A 104 0.12 5.87 -8.53
C SER A 104 0.50 6.89 -9.62
N PHE A 105 -0.44 7.17 -10.54
CA PHE A 105 -0.22 8.12 -11.62
C PHE A 105 -0.10 9.57 -11.10
N ALA A 106 -1.04 9.99 -10.26
CA ALA A 106 -1.08 11.33 -9.68
C ALA A 106 0.15 11.62 -8.81
N HIS A 107 0.62 10.62 -8.06
CA HIS A 107 1.86 10.73 -7.30
C HIS A 107 3.08 10.94 -8.22
N LYS A 108 3.24 10.13 -9.27
CA LYS A 108 4.38 10.23 -10.21
C LYS A 108 4.44 11.59 -10.90
N TYR A 109 3.30 12.13 -11.30
CA TYR A 109 3.21 13.40 -12.04
C TYR A 109 2.93 14.63 -11.17
N LEU A 110 2.96 14.46 -9.83
CA LEU A 110 2.76 15.50 -8.83
C LEU A 110 1.39 16.21 -8.91
N LEU A 111 0.35 15.50 -9.33
CA LEU A 111 -1.02 16.00 -9.45
C LEU A 111 -1.73 15.95 -8.08
N GLN A 112 -1.45 16.94 -7.23
CA GLN A 112 -1.83 16.91 -5.81
C GLN A 112 -3.34 16.80 -5.56
N ASP A 113 -4.17 17.57 -6.26
CA ASP A 113 -5.62 17.57 -6.04
C ASP A 113 -6.24 16.21 -6.44
N CYS A 114 -5.77 15.66 -7.56
CA CYS A 114 -6.14 14.33 -8.02
C CYS A 114 -5.70 13.24 -7.02
N LEU A 115 -4.48 13.35 -6.49
CA LEU A 115 -3.94 12.42 -5.50
C LEU A 115 -4.75 12.46 -4.19
N MET A 116 -5.01 13.66 -3.67
CA MET A 116 -5.80 13.87 -2.46
C MET A 116 -7.20 13.29 -2.59
N TRP A 117 -7.90 13.64 -3.68
CA TRP A 117 -9.23 13.10 -3.95
C TRP A 117 -9.25 11.57 -4.00
N ALA A 118 -8.25 10.96 -4.66
CA ALA A 118 -8.20 9.51 -4.79
C ALA A 118 -7.94 8.82 -3.43
N LEU A 119 -7.08 9.40 -2.59
CA LEU A 119 -6.81 8.88 -1.25
C LEU A 119 -8.02 9.02 -0.32
N GLU A 120 -8.69 10.18 -0.31
CA GLU A 120 -9.92 10.39 0.46
C GLU A 120 -11.04 9.44 0.02
N SER A 121 -11.12 9.17 -1.29
CA SER A 121 -12.05 8.19 -1.86
C SER A 121 -11.76 6.77 -1.36
N ILE A 122 -10.49 6.36 -1.33
CA ILE A 122 -10.08 5.06 -0.80
C ILE A 122 -10.40 4.97 0.71
N GLU A 123 -10.02 5.97 1.50
CA GLU A 123 -10.28 5.99 2.95
C GLU A 123 -11.79 5.88 3.24
N HIS A 124 -12.62 6.63 2.51
CA HIS A 124 -14.07 6.56 2.63
C HIS A 124 -14.62 5.16 2.33
N VAL A 125 -14.15 4.52 1.25
CA VAL A 125 -14.57 3.15 0.90
C VAL A 125 -14.19 2.16 2.00
N LEU A 126 -12.99 2.29 2.58
CA LEU A 126 -12.51 1.38 3.63
C LEU A 126 -13.19 1.59 4.98
N LEU A 127 -13.61 2.81 5.29
CA LEU A 127 -14.36 3.13 6.50
C LEU A 127 -15.83 2.71 6.42
N SER A 128 -16.34 2.40 5.23
CA SER A 128 -17.71 1.91 5.06
C SER A 128 -17.88 0.56 5.74
N ALA A 129 -18.80 0.47 6.70
CA ALA A 129 -19.07 -0.75 7.47
C ALA A 129 -19.55 -1.95 6.61
N ALA A 130 -19.96 -1.70 5.36
CA ALA A 130 -20.38 -2.72 4.41
C ALA A 130 -19.25 -3.17 3.46
N ALA A 131 -18.04 -2.61 3.57
CA ALA A 131 -16.94 -2.92 2.68
C ALA A 131 -16.37 -4.31 2.97
N MET A 132 -16.75 -5.30 2.16
CA MET A 132 -15.96 -6.52 1.98
C MET A 132 -14.94 -6.25 0.87
N VAL A 133 -13.72 -5.92 1.26
CA VAL A 133 -12.63 -5.67 0.33
C VAL A 133 -12.19 -7.00 -0.27
N PRO A 134 -12.21 -7.19 -1.61
CA PRO A 134 -11.69 -8.39 -2.23
C PRO A 134 -10.22 -8.58 -1.87
N SER A 135 -9.82 -9.81 -1.59
CA SER A 135 -8.43 -10.13 -1.20
C SER A 135 -7.38 -9.65 -2.21
N ALA A 136 -7.75 -9.52 -3.49
CA ALA A 136 -6.90 -9.02 -4.56
C ALA A 136 -6.58 -7.52 -4.45
N GLU A 137 -7.41 -6.74 -3.75
CA GLU A 137 -7.25 -5.29 -3.62
C GLU A 137 -6.26 -4.90 -2.52
N TYR A 138 -6.06 -5.72 -1.47
CA TYR A 138 -5.15 -5.36 -0.38
C TYR A 138 -3.73 -5.02 -0.84
N PRO A 139 -3.06 -5.85 -1.67
CA PRO A 139 -1.73 -5.52 -2.19
C PRO A 139 -1.72 -4.20 -2.96
N VAL A 140 -2.71 -4.03 -3.84
CA VAL A 140 -2.79 -2.92 -4.78
C VAL A 140 -2.93 -1.58 -4.04
N VAL A 141 -3.81 -1.54 -3.06
CA VAL A 141 -4.05 -0.31 -2.27
C VAL A 141 -2.87 -0.02 -1.33
N LEU A 142 -2.29 -1.03 -0.68
CA LEU A 142 -1.12 -0.86 0.19
C LEU A 142 0.11 -0.36 -0.57
N GLU A 143 0.34 -0.85 -1.78
CA GLU A 143 1.43 -0.39 -2.62
C GLU A 143 1.22 1.07 -3.05
N ALA A 144 0.00 1.42 -3.46
CA ALA A 144 -0.33 2.78 -3.86
C ALA A 144 -0.14 3.78 -2.71
N THR A 145 -0.56 3.44 -1.49
CA THR A 145 -0.43 4.32 -0.32
C THR A 145 1.01 4.41 0.19
N ALA A 146 1.82 3.36 0.01
CA ALA A 146 3.24 3.37 0.38
C ALA A 146 4.10 4.32 -0.48
N LEU A 147 3.64 4.69 -1.68
CA LEU A 147 4.33 5.64 -2.56
C LEU A 147 4.22 7.10 -2.06
N CYS A 148 3.19 7.42 -1.27
CA CYS A 148 2.83 8.80 -0.97
C CYS A 148 3.89 9.59 -0.16
N THR A 149 3.97 10.89 -0.45
CA THR A 149 4.90 11.85 0.16
C THR A 149 4.54 12.16 1.63
N PRO A 150 5.44 12.81 2.41
CA PRO A 150 5.14 13.19 3.79
C PRO A 150 3.89 14.06 3.95
N LEU A 151 3.48 14.78 2.91
CA LEU A 151 2.30 15.64 2.92
C LEU A 151 1.00 14.85 3.16
N HIS A 152 0.92 13.63 2.64
CA HIS A 152 -0.26 12.77 2.74
C HIS A 152 -0.08 11.64 3.76
N ARG A 153 0.96 11.74 4.60
CA ARG A 153 1.36 10.69 5.54
C ARG A 153 0.21 10.24 6.43
N THR A 154 -0.53 11.17 7.02
CA THR A 154 -1.60 10.84 7.98
C THR A 154 -2.70 9.98 7.35
N ILE A 155 -3.19 10.37 6.17
CA ILE A 155 -4.22 9.61 5.44
C ILE A 155 -3.66 8.24 5.00
N CYS A 156 -2.42 8.20 4.51
CA CYS A 156 -1.82 6.95 4.06
C CYS A 156 -1.58 5.97 5.24
N GLU A 157 -1.17 6.48 6.40
CA GLU A 157 -1.04 5.69 7.64
C GLU A 157 -2.39 5.15 8.11
N ASN A 158 -3.46 5.96 8.05
CA ASN A 158 -4.81 5.51 8.37
C ASN A 158 -5.27 4.38 7.44
N ILE A 159 -5.14 4.58 6.13
CA ILE A 159 -5.52 3.59 5.10
C ILE A 159 -4.72 2.29 5.32
N CYS A 160 -3.40 2.39 5.49
CA CYS A 160 -2.55 1.23 5.77
C CYS A 160 -2.99 0.49 7.04
N GLY A 161 -3.27 1.20 8.13
CA GLY A 161 -3.70 0.61 9.39
C GLY A 161 -5.10 -0.02 9.32
N LEU A 162 -6.00 0.51 8.47
CA LEU A 162 -7.31 -0.10 8.20
C LEU A 162 -7.15 -1.39 7.39
N LEU A 163 -6.39 -1.36 6.29
CA LEU A 163 -6.17 -2.51 5.42
C LEU A 163 -5.45 -3.64 6.14
N GLN A 164 -4.41 -3.36 6.92
CA GLN A 164 -3.68 -4.38 7.68
C GLN A 164 -4.61 -5.11 8.65
N ARG A 165 -5.45 -4.37 9.39
CA ARG A 165 -6.42 -4.96 10.33
C ARG A 165 -7.51 -5.77 9.62
N GLN A 166 -8.06 -5.25 8.52
CA GLN A 166 -9.05 -5.98 7.73
C GLN A 166 -8.45 -7.25 7.11
N TRP A 167 -7.25 -7.17 6.54
CA TRP A 167 -6.60 -8.33 5.93
C TRP A 167 -6.30 -9.42 6.96
N LEU A 168 -5.83 -9.05 8.16
CA LEU A 168 -5.65 -10.02 9.25
C LEU A 168 -6.96 -10.68 9.65
N SER A 169 -8.01 -9.86 9.85
CA SER A 169 -9.34 -10.37 10.20
C SER A 169 -9.87 -11.33 9.13
N ASP A 170 -9.62 -11.05 7.86
CA ASP A 170 -10.05 -11.89 6.75
C ASP A 170 -9.23 -13.17 6.61
N ILE A 171 -7.92 -13.13 6.89
CA ILE A 171 -7.07 -14.33 6.96
C ILE A 171 -7.59 -15.27 8.06
N GLU A 172 -7.90 -14.73 9.24
CA GLU A 172 -8.42 -15.49 10.37
C GLU A 172 -9.84 -16.04 10.11
N SER A 173 -10.73 -15.22 9.54
CA SER A 173 -12.16 -15.53 9.41
C SER A 173 -12.48 -16.37 8.17
N TYR A 174 -11.80 -16.12 7.06
CA TYR A 174 -12.09 -16.75 5.75
C TYR A 174 -11.00 -17.69 5.27
N SER A 175 -9.97 -17.96 6.09
CA SER A 175 -8.85 -18.84 5.75
C SER A 175 -8.16 -18.45 4.45
N LEU A 176 -8.00 -17.13 4.22
CA LEU A 176 -7.23 -16.63 3.08
C LEU A 176 -5.76 -17.08 3.18
N PRO A 177 -5.09 -17.31 2.05
CA PRO A 177 -3.67 -17.62 2.07
C PRO A 177 -2.88 -16.47 2.68
N ILE A 178 -2.04 -16.77 3.67
CA ILE A 178 -1.22 -15.76 4.38
C ILE A 178 0.01 -15.31 3.57
N ALA A 179 0.42 -16.09 2.58
CA ALA A 179 1.67 -15.85 1.84
C ALA A 179 1.69 -14.50 1.09
N PRO A 180 0.64 -14.08 0.36
CA PRO A 180 0.61 -12.76 -0.26
C PRO A 180 0.75 -11.62 0.76
N ALA A 181 0.15 -11.75 1.95
CA ALA A 181 0.28 -10.75 3.00
C ALA A 181 1.73 -10.63 3.51
N LEU A 182 2.41 -11.76 3.71
CA LEU A 182 3.82 -11.79 4.11
C LEU A 182 4.74 -11.15 3.06
N ASP A 183 4.53 -11.50 1.78
CA ASP A 183 5.35 -10.99 0.67
C ASP A 183 5.19 -9.47 0.51
N ILE A 184 3.96 -8.96 0.61
CA ILE A 184 3.68 -7.51 0.56
C ILE A 184 4.27 -6.79 1.77
N ALA A 185 4.06 -7.34 2.97
CA ALA A 185 4.55 -6.75 4.20
C ALA A 185 6.09 -6.67 4.21
N GLU A 186 6.78 -7.67 3.67
CA GLU A 186 8.23 -7.62 3.50
C GLU A 186 8.65 -6.58 2.46
N ARG A 187 8.04 -6.61 1.26
CA ARG A 187 8.42 -5.70 0.18
C ARG A 187 8.24 -4.23 0.55
N LEU A 188 7.18 -3.91 1.30
CA LEU A 188 6.90 -2.56 1.80
C LEU A 188 7.54 -2.27 3.16
N ASN A 189 8.29 -3.22 3.74
CA ASN A 189 8.94 -3.12 5.06
C ASN A 189 7.95 -2.72 6.19
N LEU A 190 6.74 -3.28 6.16
CA LEU A 190 5.69 -3.09 7.15
C LEU A 190 5.97 -3.98 8.38
N ARG A 191 6.92 -3.55 9.21
CA ARG A 191 7.42 -4.36 10.33
C ARG A 191 6.35 -4.74 11.36
N GLY A 192 5.44 -3.81 11.70
CA GLY A 192 4.34 -4.10 12.62
C GLY A 192 3.45 -5.22 12.10
N PHE A 193 3.01 -5.08 10.84
CA PHE A 193 2.20 -6.07 10.15
C PHE A 193 2.89 -7.43 9.99
N LEU A 194 4.19 -7.45 9.66
CA LEU A 194 4.97 -8.69 9.59
C LEU A 194 4.97 -9.45 10.92
N VAL A 195 5.11 -8.74 12.05
CA VAL A 195 5.09 -9.37 13.37
C VAL A 195 3.73 -10.01 13.63
N GLU A 196 2.64 -9.29 13.36
CA GLU A 196 1.27 -9.81 13.54
C GLU A 196 1.04 -11.07 12.68
N LEU A 197 1.45 -11.06 11.41
CA LEU A 197 1.35 -12.21 10.52
C LEU A 197 2.20 -13.40 11.01
N TYR A 198 3.42 -13.17 11.48
CA TYR A 198 4.25 -14.25 12.02
C TYR A 198 3.68 -14.86 13.29
N CYS A 199 3.12 -14.04 14.19
CA CYS A 199 2.41 -14.53 15.37
C CYS A 199 1.23 -15.42 14.97
N LEU A 200 0.42 -14.99 14.00
CA LEU A 200 -0.70 -15.78 13.50
C LEU A 200 -0.26 -17.16 12.96
N VAL A 201 0.86 -17.22 12.22
CA VAL A 201 1.43 -18.50 11.76
C VAL A 201 1.83 -19.39 12.94
N LEU A 202 2.49 -18.82 13.96
CA LEU A 202 2.93 -19.56 15.15
C LEU A 202 1.74 -20.10 15.96
N ASP A 203 0.69 -19.30 16.14
CA ASP A 203 -0.54 -19.72 16.84
C ASP A 203 -1.26 -20.84 16.09
N THR A 204 -1.32 -20.74 14.76
CA THR A 204 -1.86 -21.78 13.89
C THR A 204 -1.05 -23.08 14.04
N LEU A 205 0.28 -22.99 14.08
CA LEU A 205 1.16 -24.15 14.26
C LEU A 205 1.05 -24.77 15.65
N ALA A 206 0.93 -23.96 16.70
CA ALA A 206 0.73 -24.42 18.07
C ALA A 206 -0.57 -25.23 18.20
N SER A 207 -1.63 -24.77 17.53
CA SER A 207 -2.95 -25.41 17.50
C SER A 207 -3.02 -26.63 16.57
N THR A 208 -2.09 -26.75 15.61
CA THR A 208 -2.03 -27.87 14.68
C THR A 208 -1.45 -29.12 15.37
N PRO A 209 -2.05 -30.32 15.20
CA PRO A 209 -1.48 -31.56 15.75
C PRO A 209 -0.08 -31.84 15.20
N ALA A 210 0.81 -32.40 16.03
CA ALA A 210 2.22 -32.63 15.67
C ALA A 210 2.42 -33.41 14.35
N ALA A 211 1.50 -34.31 14.00
CA ALA A 211 1.53 -35.09 12.77
C ALA A 211 1.32 -34.26 11.48
N ARG A 212 0.82 -33.02 11.58
CA ARG A 212 0.58 -32.09 10.45
C ARG A 212 1.44 -30.82 10.54
N ARG A 213 2.52 -30.84 11.32
CA ARG A 213 3.49 -29.73 11.43
C ARG A 213 4.71 -29.94 10.53
N THR A 214 4.54 -30.61 9.39
CA THR A 214 5.64 -30.84 8.45
C THR A 214 5.79 -29.62 7.54
N ALA A 215 6.97 -29.46 6.93
CA ALA A 215 7.22 -28.36 5.99
C ALA A 215 6.40 -28.51 4.69
N ASP A 216 5.98 -29.74 4.38
CA ASP A 216 5.36 -30.12 3.11
C ASP A 216 3.83 -30.24 3.22
N ASP A 217 3.29 -30.47 4.42
CA ASP A 217 1.85 -30.52 4.69
C ASP A 217 1.49 -29.57 5.85
N GLY A 218 0.58 -28.62 5.61
CA GLY A 218 0.03 -27.74 6.65
C GLY A 218 0.21 -26.23 6.39
N PRO A 219 0.10 -25.38 7.43
CA PRO A 219 0.10 -23.91 7.30
C PRO A 219 1.37 -23.34 6.68
N LEU A 220 2.49 -24.06 6.80
CA LEU A 220 3.79 -23.65 6.30
C LEU A 220 3.97 -23.92 4.81
N ALA A 221 3.21 -24.85 4.22
CA ALA A 221 3.41 -25.28 2.85
C ALA A 221 3.22 -24.13 1.83
N GLN A 222 2.35 -23.17 2.16
CA GLN A 222 2.05 -22.01 1.30
C GLN A 222 3.07 -20.87 1.48
N ILE A 223 3.94 -20.92 2.49
CA ILE A 223 4.84 -19.84 2.86
C ILE A 223 6.19 -20.01 2.16
N SER A 224 6.80 -18.90 1.68
CA SER A 224 8.13 -18.89 1.08
C SER A 224 9.21 -19.47 2.02
N PRO A 225 10.22 -20.20 1.50
CA PRO A 225 11.32 -20.73 2.30
C PRO A 225 12.03 -19.67 3.17
N THR A 226 12.15 -18.44 2.66
CA THR A 226 12.76 -17.32 3.38
C THR A 226 11.96 -16.96 4.63
N HIS A 227 10.64 -16.86 4.52
CA HIS A 227 9.75 -16.59 5.64
C HIS A 227 9.76 -17.75 6.64
N ARG A 228 9.76 -19.00 6.18
CA ARG A 228 9.89 -20.17 7.07
C ARG A 228 11.17 -20.12 7.89
N LEU A 229 12.31 -19.86 7.23
CA LEU A 229 13.60 -19.76 7.91
C LEU A 229 13.59 -18.67 8.98
N ARG A 230 13.03 -17.49 8.68
CA ARG A 230 12.91 -16.39 9.64
C ARG A 230 12.04 -16.77 10.83
N ILE A 231 10.87 -17.36 10.59
CA ILE A 231 9.96 -17.82 11.66
C ILE A 231 10.68 -18.82 12.57
N PHE A 232 11.34 -19.83 12.00
CA PHE A 232 12.06 -20.83 12.79
C PHE A 232 13.27 -20.25 13.52
N SER A 233 14.05 -19.40 12.88
CA SER A 233 15.19 -18.74 13.53
C SER A 233 14.73 -17.81 14.67
N GLY A 234 13.63 -17.09 14.48
CA GLY A 234 13.04 -16.20 15.47
C GLY A 234 12.50 -16.99 16.65
N HIS A 235 11.73 -18.04 16.38
CA HIS A 235 11.24 -18.95 17.41
C HIS A 235 12.37 -19.60 18.19
N TRP A 236 13.41 -20.12 17.50
CA TRP A 236 14.57 -20.72 18.16
C TRP A 236 15.31 -19.72 19.04
N PHE A 237 15.57 -18.52 18.52
CA PHE A 237 16.25 -17.46 19.28
C PHE A 237 15.44 -17.03 20.51
N LEU A 238 14.12 -16.86 20.37
CA LEU A 238 13.24 -16.53 21.48
C LEU A 238 13.18 -17.67 22.49
N ALA A 239 13.00 -18.92 22.07
CA ALA A 239 12.98 -20.07 22.97
C ALA A 239 14.30 -20.22 23.73
N ARG A 240 15.44 -20.00 23.05
CA ARG A 240 16.77 -20.04 23.67
C ARG A 240 16.96 -18.89 24.66
N SER A 241 16.59 -17.67 24.26
CA SER A 241 16.68 -16.50 25.12
C SER A 241 15.78 -16.62 26.35
N CYS A 242 14.57 -17.17 26.19
CA CYS A 242 13.67 -17.48 27.29
C CYS A 242 14.25 -18.54 28.22
N SER A 243 14.82 -19.62 27.67
CA SER A 243 15.51 -20.64 28.49
C SER A 243 16.68 -20.03 29.28
N ASP A 244 17.56 -19.29 28.59
CA ASP A 244 18.70 -18.61 29.20
C ASP A 244 18.25 -17.57 30.23
N PHE A 245 17.08 -16.94 30.05
CA PHE A 245 16.48 -16.01 31.01
C PHE A 245 15.94 -16.74 32.25
N MET A 246 15.23 -17.85 32.06
CA MET A 246 14.72 -18.69 33.15
C MET A 246 15.84 -19.31 33.99
N ASP A 247 16.98 -19.61 33.36
CA ASP A 247 18.17 -20.14 34.03
C ASP A 247 18.97 -19.05 34.80
N ARG A 248 18.68 -17.75 34.57
CA ARG A 248 19.33 -16.66 35.31
C ARG A 248 18.69 -16.47 36.67
N LYS A 249 19.54 -16.27 37.68
CA LYS A 249 19.09 -15.80 38.98
C LYS A 249 18.49 -14.39 38.84
N PRO A 250 17.36 -14.10 39.49
CA PRO A 250 16.76 -12.78 39.50
C PRO A 250 17.80 -11.73 39.92
N PRO A 251 17.95 -10.62 39.19
CA PRO A 251 18.87 -9.56 39.58
C PRO A 251 18.43 -8.97 40.92
N THR A 252 19.40 -8.73 41.79
CA THR A 252 19.16 -8.13 43.11
C THR A 252 18.79 -6.66 42.96
N ILE A 253 17.56 -6.29 43.36
CA ILE A 253 17.12 -4.90 43.35
C ILE A 253 17.62 -4.19 44.63
N SER A 254 18.44 -3.15 44.46
CA SER A 254 18.81 -2.23 45.55
C SER A 254 17.62 -1.32 45.87
N HIS A 255 17.15 -1.34 47.12
CA HIS A 255 16.00 -0.56 47.55
C HIS A 255 16.36 0.93 47.71
N SER A 256 15.46 1.83 47.32
CA SER A 256 15.51 3.24 47.71
C SER A 256 15.27 3.38 49.22
N SER A 257 15.95 4.33 49.87
CA SER A 257 15.82 4.64 51.30
C SER A 257 14.42 5.12 51.73
N THR A 258 13.53 5.39 50.76
CA THR A 258 12.14 5.82 50.97
C THR A 258 11.11 4.69 50.83
N CYS A 259 11.54 3.44 50.63
CA CYS A 259 10.61 2.31 50.50
C CYS A 259 9.99 1.93 51.86
N ALA A 260 8.69 2.20 52.03
CA ALA A 260 8.01 2.06 53.32
C ALA A 260 7.64 0.61 53.70
N THR A 261 7.51 -0.32 52.75
CA THR A 261 6.90 -1.64 53.01
C THR A 261 7.76 -2.86 52.68
N HIS A 262 8.97 -2.73 52.11
CA HIS A 262 9.89 -3.85 51.79
C HIS A 262 9.30 -5.07 51.01
N LEU A 263 8.03 -5.02 50.61
CA LEU A 263 7.33 -6.08 49.86
C LEU A 263 7.79 -6.13 48.40
N CYS A 264 8.44 -5.09 47.89
CA CYS A 264 8.88 -5.00 46.50
C CYS A 264 9.90 -6.09 46.13
N GLY A 265 10.77 -6.52 47.06
CA GLY A 265 11.63 -7.67 46.83
C GLY A 265 10.84 -8.97 46.67
N ALA A 266 9.89 -9.23 47.56
CA ALA A 266 9.05 -10.43 47.50
C ALA A 266 8.19 -10.47 46.22
N PHE A 267 7.59 -9.33 45.83
CA PHE A 267 6.85 -9.21 44.58
C PHE A 267 7.75 -9.43 43.36
N TRP A 268 8.96 -8.88 43.34
CA TRP A 268 9.93 -9.09 42.26
C TRP A 268 10.30 -10.56 42.11
N TYR A 269 10.67 -11.23 43.21
CA TYR A 269 11.02 -12.66 43.17
C TYR A 269 9.82 -13.56 42.86
N SER A 270 8.58 -13.12 43.14
CA SER A 270 7.38 -13.89 42.76
C SER A 270 6.97 -13.69 41.30
N GLY A 271 7.37 -12.57 40.68
CA GLY A 271 7.06 -12.26 39.29
C GLY A 271 8.16 -12.66 38.30
N TRP A 272 9.38 -12.92 38.79
CA TRP A 272 10.51 -13.47 38.05
C TRP A 272 10.38 -14.98 37.90
#